data_AF-A0A836I9Q7-F1
#
_entry.id   AF-A0A836I9Q7-F1
#
_cell.length_a   1.000
_cell.length_b   1.000
_cell.length_c   1.000
_cell.angle_alpha   90.00
_cell.angle_beta   90.00
_cell.angle_gamma   90.00
#
_symmetry.space_group_name_H-M   'P 1'
#
loop_
_entity.id
_entity.type
_entity.pdbx_description
1 polymer ?
#
loop_
_entity_poly.entity_id
_entity_poly.type
_entity_poly.pdbx_seq_one_letter_code
_entity_poly.pdbx_strand_id
1 'polypeptide(L)'
;MDTEEGEFIICGNGGSPEDAAFDGVVGVIEDFMISFDAEPLWQSVPLLHTISADHVRYTVYRAFVGRVEQELDARVLAACPHYKSIDEVGALLQKRHEDIAEEVWKFVSEGCLDYEAFMELWREKRP
;
A
#
# COMPACT_ATOMS: atom_id res chain seq x y z
N MET A 1 -37.65 -35.84 33.73
CA MET A 1 -36.44 -35.02 33.87
C MET A 1 -36.05 -34.63 32.46
N ASP A 2 -36.54 -33.47 32.05
CA ASP A 2 -36.26 -32.84 30.77
C ASP A 2 -34.75 -32.59 30.68
N THR A 3 -34.12 -33.21 29.69
CA THR A 3 -32.78 -32.86 29.25
C THR A 3 -32.89 -31.63 28.36
N GLU A 4 -32.69 -30.46 28.96
CA GLU A 4 -32.46 -29.21 28.22
C GLU A 4 -31.08 -29.32 27.56
N GLU A 5 -31.07 -29.77 26.30
CA GLU A 5 -29.97 -29.57 25.38
C GLU A 5 -29.82 -28.07 25.14
N GLY A 6 -28.98 -27.44 25.97
CA GLY A 6 -28.56 -26.06 25.80
C GLY A 6 -27.88 -25.92 24.44
N GLU A 7 -28.58 -25.28 23.52
CA GLU A 7 -28.08 -24.83 22.23
C GLU A 7 -26.88 -23.90 22.47
N PHE A 8 -25.67 -24.46 22.50
CA PHE A 8 -24.45 -23.66 22.43
C PHE A 8 -24.36 -23.08 21.03
N ILE A 9 -24.96 -21.90 20.84
CA ILE A 9 -24.61 -21.03 19.74
C ILE A 9 -23.16 -20.63 19.98
N ILE A 10 -22.24 -21.32 19.31
CA ILE A 10 -20.88 -20.83 19.13
C ILE A 10 -21.04 -19.62 18.22
N CYS A 11 -21.27 -18.44 18.82
CA CYS A 11 -20.99 -17.18 18.16
C CYS A 11 -19.49 -17.19 17.90
N GLY A 12 -19.10 -17.75 16.75
CA GLY A 12 -17.76 -17.59 16.23
C GLY A 12 -17.46 -16.10 16.27
N ASN A 13 -16.41 -15.72 16.99
CA ASN A 13 -15.90 -14.36 17.01
C ASN A 13 -15.29 -14.07 15.64
N GLY A 14 -16.11 -14.10 14.58
CA GLY A 14 -15.80 -13.44 13.33
C GLY A 14 -15.67 -11.97 13.71
N GLY A 15 -14.51 -11.38 13.43
CA GLY A 15 -14.19 -10.01 13.79
C GLY A 15 -15.31 -9.04 13.45
N SER A 16 -15.32 -7.90 14.11
CA SER A 16 -16.31 -6.87 13.82
C SER A 16 -16.28 -6.51 12.32
N PRO A 17 -17.38 -5.96 11.75
CA PRO A 17 -17.35 -5.46 10.38
C PRO A 17 -16.22 -4.44 10.13
N GLU A 18 -15.78 -3.74 11.17
CA GLU A 18 -14.65 -2.82 11.12
C GLU A 18 -13.31 -3.56 11.00
N ASP A 19 -13.16 -4.72 11.64
CA ASP A 19 -11.98 -5.58 11.51
C ASP A 19 -11.89 -6.16 10.10
N ALA A 20 -13.00 -6.69 9.57
CA ALA A 20 -13.03 -7.22 8.21
C ALA A 20 -12.72 -6.14 7.14
N ALA A 21 -13.15 -4.90 7.37
CA ALA A 21 -12.84 -3.79 6.49
C ALA A 21 -11.35 -3.38 6.59
N PHE A 22 -10.79 -3.36 7.79
CA PHE A 22 -9.38 -3.10 8.02
C PHE A 22 -8.49 -4.18 7.39
N ASP A 23 -8.79 -5.45 7.64
CA ASP A 23 -8.07 -6.60 7.05
C ASP A 23 -8.14 -6.56 5.52
N GLY A 24 -9.28 -6.13 4.97
CA GLY A 24 -9.45 -5.94 3.53
C GLY A 24 -8.51 -4.86 2.96
N VAL A 25 -8.36 -3.73 3.65
CA VAL A 25 -7.41 -2.67 3.24
C VAL A 25 -5.98 -3.20 3.29
N VAL A 26 -5.58 -3.81 4.40
CA VAL A 26 -4.22 -4.35 4.58
C VAL A 26 -3.92 -5.39 3.51
N GLY A 27 -4.85 -6.32 3.24
CA GLY A 27 -4.69 -7.35 2.22
C GLY A 27 -4.55 -6.78 0.80
N VAL A 28 -5.22 -5.67 0.48
CA VAL A 28 -5.05 -4.99 -0.83
C VAL A 28 -3.66 -4.34 -0.94
N ILE A 29 -3.14 -3.78 0.16
CA ILE A 29 -1.79 -3.21 0.19
C ILE A 29 -0.74 -4.32 0.05
N GLU A 30 -0.90 -5.43 0.75
CA GLU A 30 -0.03 -6.60 0.62
C GLU A 30 -0.05 -7.17 -0.81
N ASP A 31 -1.24 -7.33 -1.40
CA ASP A 31 -1.39 -7.75 -2.78
C ASP A 31 -0.71 -6.77 -3.74
N PHE A 32 -0.81 -5.46 -3.49
CA PHE A 32 -0.09 -4.45 -4.27
C PHE A 32 1.43 -4.64 -4.14
N MET A 33 1.96 -4.78 -2.93
CA MET A 33 3.40 -4.96 -2.71
C MET A 33 3.97 -6.18 -3.47
N ILE A 34 3.19 -7.24 -3.62
CA ILE A 34 3.59 -8.47 -4.32
C ILE A 34 3.38 -8.38 -5.83
N SER A 35 2.27 -7.80 -6.28
CA SER A 35 1.82 -7.82 -7.68
C SER A 35 2.20 -6.58 -8.47
N PHE A 36 2.72 -5.54 -7.82
CA PHE A 36 2.99 -4.26 -8.47
C PHE A 36 4.10 -4.39 -9.52
N ASP A 37 3.75 -4.07 -10.77
CA ASP A 37 4.68 -4.01 -11.89
C ASP A 37 5.12 -2.56 -12.09
N ALA A 38 6.35 -2.26 -11.68
CA ALA A 38 6.96 -0.94 -11.86
C ALA A 38 7.48 -0.70 -13.29
N GLU A 39 7.54 -1.73 -14.14
CA GLU A 39 8.15 -1.64 -15.47
C GLU A 39 7.49 -0.56 -16.37
N PRO A 40 6.15 -0.41 -16.41
CA PRO A 40 5.50 0.67 -17.15
C PRO A 40 5.88 2.07 -16.63
N LEU A 41 6.09 2.22 -15.31
CA LEU A 41 6.50 3.49 -14.74
C LEU A 41 7.93 3.85 -15.16
N TRP A 42 8.85 2.89 -15.17
CA TRP A 42 10.20 3.09 -15.69
C TRP A 42 10.20 3.57 -17.14
N GLN A 43 9.20 3.18 -17.93
CA GLN A 43 9.12 3.63 -19.32
C GLN A 43 8.93 5.14 -19.46
N SER A 44 8.34 5.77 -18.44
CA SER A 44 8.09 7.20 -18.38
C SER A 44 9.21 8.00 -17.73
N VAL A 45 10.18 7.33 -17.10
CA VAL A 45 11.36 7.95 -16.48
C VAL A 45 12.36 8.32 -17.58
N PRO A 46 12.86 9.58 -17.63
CA PRO A 46 13.86 9.99 -18.61
C PRO A 46 15.17 9.22 -18.45
N LEU A 47 15.97 9.13 -19.51
CA LEU A 47 17.28 8.45 -19.45
C LEU A 47 18.22 9.19 -18.50
N LEU A 48 18.92 8.48 -17.62
CA LEU A 48 19.70 9.08 -16.55
C LEU A 48 20.80 10.02 -17.09
N HIS A 49 21.49 9.62 -18.15
CA HIS A 49 22.54 10.44 -18.78
C HIS A 49 22.03 11.78 -19.36
N THR A 50 20.71 11.93 -19.56
CA THR A 50 20.12 13.20 -20.02
C THR A 50 19.93 14.21 -18.89
N ILE A 51 20.10 13.79 -17.63
CA ILE A 51 19.89 14.62 -16.44
C ILE A 51 21.19 14.70 -15.63
N SER A 52 21.82 15.87 -15.68
CA SER A 52 23.07 16.14 -14.97
C SER A 52 22.87 16.77 -13.58
N ALA A 53 21.72 17.40 -13.34
CA ALA A 53 21.47 18.17 -12.12
C ALA A 53 20.73 17.34 -11.06
N ASP A 54 21.28 17.27 -9.84
CA ASP A 54 20.75 16.40 -8.78
C ASP A 54 19.34 16.78 -8.30
N HIS A 55 19.02 18.08 -8.26
CA HIS A 55 17.65 18.52 -7.91
C HIS A 55 16.60 18.03 -8.92
N VAL A 56 16.98 17.91 -10.20
CA VAL A 56 16.10 17.37 -11.24
C VAL A 56 15.95 15.86 -11.05
N ARG A 57 17.02 15.14 -10.73
CA ARG A 57 16.96 13.69 -10.42
C ARG A 57 16.04 13.42 -9.24
N TYR A 58 16.16 14.21 -8.17
CA TYR A 58 15.27 14.12 -7.02
C TYR A 58 13.81 14.43 -7.37
N THR A 59 13.57 15.38 -8.27
CA THR A 59 12.21 15.67 -8.77
C THR A 59 11.63 14.48 -9.53
N VAL A 60 12.43 13.81 -10.36
CA VAL A 60 12.01 12.60 -11.08
C VAL A 60 11.72 11.46 -10.10
N TYR A 61 12.56 11.27 -9.08
CA TYR A 61 12.31 10.33 -7.98
C TYR A 61 10.96 10.59 -7.29
N ARG A 62 10.71 11.83 -6.85
CA ARG A 62 9.45 12.21 -6.19
C ARG A 62 8.24 11.98 -7.12
N ALA A 63 8.39 12.26 -8.41
CA ALA A 63 7.35 12.01 -9.39
C ALA A 63 7.11 10.52 -9.63
N PHE A 64 8.14 9.68 -9.57
CA PHE A 64 8.02 8.23 -9.67
C PHE A 64 7.27 7.66 -8.46
N VAL A 65 7.74 7.97 -7.24
CA VAL A 65 7.10 7.53 -5.99
C VAL A 65 5.64 7.99 -5.94
N GLY A 66 5.38 9.25 -6.27
CA GLY A 66 4.00 9.77 -6.28
C GLY A 66 3.08 9.08 -7.28
N ARG A 67 3.60 8.45 -8.34
CA ARG A 67 2.77 7.63 -9.25
C ARG A 67 2.49 6.25 -8.69
N VAL A 68 3.45 5.65 -7.99
CA VAL A 68 3.24 4.39 -7.27
C VAL A 68 2.17 4.58 -6.20
N GLU A 69 2.28 5.65 -5.40
CA GLU A 69 1.30 6.04 -4.38
C GLU A 69 -0.09 6.23 -5.00
N GLN A 70 -0.20 6.96 -6.12
CA GLN A 70 -1.48 7.15 -6.81
C GLN A 70 -2.09 5.83 -7.31
N GLU A 71 -1.27 4.89 -7.77
CA GLU A 71 -1.77 3.58 -8.20
C GLU A 71 -2.27 2.75 -7.01
N LEU A 72 -1.52 2.75 -5.89
CA LEU A 72 -1.94 2.12 -4.65
C LEU A 72 -3.27 2.70 -4.17
N ASP A 73 -3.37 4.04 -4.08
CA ASP A 73 -4.58 4.73 -3.64
C ASP A 73 -5.79 4.35 -4.50
N ALA A 74 -5.60 4.29 -5.82
CA ALA A 74 -6.63 3.88 -6.76
C ALA A 74 -7.07 2.42 -6.55
N ARG A 75 -6.12 1.50 -6.31
CA ARG A 75 -6.45 0.08 -6.05
C ARG A 75 -7.19 -0.08 -4.72
N VAL A 76 -6.73 0.60 -3.67
CA VAL A 76 -7.34 0.57 -2.34
C VAL A 76 -8.78 1.10 -2.40
N LEU A 77 -9.01 2.26 -3.03
CA LEU A 77 -10.37 2.81 -3.16
C LEU A 77 -11.28 1.96 -4.04
N ALA A 78 -10.75 1.30 -5.08
CA ALA A 78 -11.51 0.40 -5.92
C ALA A 78 -11.92 -0.89 -5.18
N ALA A 79 -11.03 -1.45 -4.35
CA ALA A 79 -11.26 -2.68 -3.60
C ALA A 79 -12.09 -2.44 -2.32
N CYS A 80 -12.00 -1.24 -1.74
CA CYS A 80 -12.66 -0.89 -0.48
C CYS A 80 -13.64 0.28 -0.68
N PRO A 81 -14.78 0.07 -1.38
CA PRO A 81 -15.72 1.14 -1.73
C PRO A 81 -16.48 1.73 -0.54
N HIS A 82 -16.26 1.19 0.66
CA HIS A 82 -16.87 1.65 1.90
C HIS A 82 -16.21 2.94 2.41
N TYR A 83 -14.97 3.23 1.99
CA TYR A 83 -14.26 4.47 2.29
C TYR A 83 -14.54 5.52 1.22
N LYS A 84 -14.74 6.77 1.64
CA LYS A 84 -15.07 7.89 0.73
C LYS A 84 -13.83 8.56 0.17
N SER A 85 -12.70 8.45 0.84
CA SER A 85 -11.42 9.00 0.41
C SER A 85 -10.26 8.20 0.97
N ILE A 86 -9.08 8.36 0.37
CA ILE A 86 -7.86 7.74 0.87
C ILE A 86 -7.46 8.30 2.24
N ASP A 87 -7.84 9.54 2.57
CA ASP A 87 -7.62 10.12 3.90
C ASP A 87 -8.32 9.32 5.01
N GLU A 88 -9.54 8.82 4.75
CA GLU A 88 -10.25 7.96 5.70
C GLU A 88 -9.50 6.64 5.92
N VAL A 89 -8.92 6.08 4.85
CA VAL A 89 -8.08 4.88 4.92
C VAL A 89 -6.78 5.16 5.67
N GLY A 90 -6.08 6.25 5.37
CA GLY A 90 -4.85 6.64 6.06
C GLY A 90 -5.08 6.86 7.56
N ALA A 91 -6.18 7.50 7.93
CA ALA A 91 -6.56 7.69 9.33
C ALA A 91 -6.85 6.34 10.04
N LEU A 92 -7.49 5.40 9.34
CA LEU A 92 -7.73 4.05 9.86
C LEU A 92 -6.41 3.30 10.08
N LEU A 93 -5.53 3.28 9.08
CA LEU A 93 -4.23 2.60 9.16
C LEU A 93 -3.38 3.20 10.28
N GLN A 94 -3.36 4.53 10.43
CA GLN A 94 -2.63 5.20 11.51
C GLN A 94 -3.17 4.83 12.90
N LYS A 95 -4.49 4.74 13.05
CA LYS A 95 -5.14 4.38 14.32
C LYS A 95 -4.80 2.96 14.76
N ARG A 96 -4.59 2.04 13.80
CA ARG A 96 -4.36 0.61 14.02
C ARG A 96 -2.98 0.14 13.53
N HIS A 97 -2.00 1.03 13.46
CA HIS A 97 -0.69 0.69 12.89
C HIS A 97 0.02 -0.45 13.63
N GLU A 98 -0.25 -0.63 14.93
CA GLU A 98 0.27 -1.75 15.73
C GLU A 98 -0.26 -3.12 15.31
N ASP A 99 -1.40 -3.17 14.61
CA ASP A 99 -2.00 -4.38 14.05
C ASP A 99 -1.49 -4.71 12.64
N ILE A 100 -0.68 -3.83 12.03
CA ILE A 100 -0.15 -3.97 10.68
C ILE A 100 1.25 -4.58 10.74
N ALA A 101 1.56 -5.51 9.83
CA ALA A 101 2.92 -6.01 9.69
C ALA A 101 3.90 -4.86 9.44
N GLU A 102 5.06 -4.88 10.11
CA GLU A 102 6.05 -3.78 10.06
C GLU A 102 6.42 -3.41 8.62
N GLU A 103 6.58 -4.41 7.74
CA GLU A 103 6.93 -4.21 6.33
C GLU A 103 5.83 -3.45 5.56
N VAL A 104 4.56 -3.78 5.80
CA VAL A 104 3.41 -3.12 5.19
C VAL A 104 3.28 -1.70 5.73
N TRP A 105 3.45 -1.52 7.04
CA TRP A 105 3.42 -0.20 7.67
C TRP A 105 4.55 0.71 7.14
N LYS A 106 5.76 0.17 7.02
CA LYS A 106 6.91 0.90 6.45
C LYS A 106 6.64 1.30 5.01
N PHE A 107 6.08 0.40 4.20
CA PHE A 107 5.74 0.68 2.81
C PHE A 107 4.76 1.86 2.68
N VAL A 108 3.71 1.91 3.49
CA VAL A 108 2.72 3.00 3.44
C VAL A 108 3.19 4.31 4.07
N SER A 109 4.11 4.25 5.04
CA SER A 109 4.57 5.45 5.78
C SER A 109 5.83 6.08 5.20
N GLU A 110 6.77 5.29 4.71
CA GLU A 110 8.05 5.74 4.14
C GLU A 110 8.06 5.73 2.61
N GLY A 111 7.12 5.02 1.99
CA GLY A 111 7.00 4.85 0.55
C GLY A 111 7.65 3.55 0.05
N CYS A 112 7.46 3.27 -1.24
CA CYS A 112 7.88 2.01 -1.85
C CYS A 112 9.39 1.85 -2.03
N LEU A 113 10.13 2.95 -2.04
CA LEU A 113 11.53 2.99 -2.45
C LEU A 113 12.21 4.28 -1.97
N ASP A 114 13.39 4.16 -1.38
CA ASP A 114 14.20 5.34 -1.05
C ASP A 114 14.97 5.88 -2.27
N TYR A 115 15.56 7.06 -2.11
CA TYR A 115 16.25 7.74 -3.21
C TYR A 115 17.52 6.99 -3.68
N GLU A 116 18.25 6.34 -2.78
CA GLU A 116 19.48 5.63 -3.14
C GLU A 116 19.14 4.40 -3.98
N ALA A 117 18.18 3.60 -3.52
CA ALA A 117 17.67 2.45 -4.24
C ALA A 117 17.05 2.84 -5.60
N PHE A 118 16.31 3.97 -5.65
CA PHE A 118 15.81 4.51 -6.91
C PHE A 118 16.93 4.85 -7.90
N MET A 119 18.01 5.48 -7.42
CA MET A 119 19.14 5.84 -8.27
C MET A 119 19.88 4.61 -8.80
N GLU A 120 19.98 3.53 -8.03
CA GLU A 120 20.54 2.26 -8.50
C GLU A 120 19.68 1.62 -9.58
N LEU A 121 18.37 1.53 -9.36
CA LEU A 121 17.43 0.99 -10.35
C LEU A 121 17.36 1.85 -11.61
N TRP A 122 17.46 3.19 -11.49
CA TRP A 122 17.50 4.08 -12.63
C TRP A 122 18.73 3.79 -13.51
N ARG A 123 19.91 3.58 -12.91
CA ARG A 123 21.13 3.22 -13.66
C ARG A 123 20.99 1.90 -14.40
N GLU A 124 20.27 0.94 -13.84
CA GLU A 124 20.06 -0.38 -14.47
C GLU A 124 19.01 -0.32 -15.60
N LYS A 125 17.84 0.25 -15.30
CA LYS A 125 16.66 0.21 -16.17
C LYS A 125 16.70 1.28 -17.28
N ARG A 126 17.33 2.43 -16.99
CA ARG A 126 17.24 3.67 -17.79
C ARG A 126 18.57 4.46 -17.77
N PRO A 127 19.71 3.87 -18.17
CA PRO A 127 21.03 4.52 -18.12
C PRO A 127 21.14 5.82 -18.94
#